data_AF-A0A822ZK32-F1
#
_entry.id   AF-A0A822ZK32-F1
#
_cell.length_a   1.000
_cell.length_b   1.000
_cell.length_c   1.000
_cell.angle_alpha   90.00
_cell.angle_beta   90.00
_cell.angle_gamma   90.00
#
_symmetry.space_group_name_H-M   'P 1'
#
loop_
_entity.id
_entity.type
_entity.pdbx_description
1 polymer ?
#
loop_
_entity_poly.entity_id
_entity_poly.type
_entity_poly.pdbx_seq_one_letter_code
_entity_poly.pdbx_strand_id
1 'polypeptide(L)' 'MANNHIEGPIPANFCALGELWFLDLSENNFNGLIPSCFSPESFQYAHLQKNELEGPVKEAFSKSTRLVTVTRQKL' A
#
# COMPACT_ATOMS: atom_id res chain seq x y z
N MET A 1 3.80 4.35 8.59
CA MET A 1 4.59 5.55 8.93
C MET A 1 4.97 6.26 7.64
N ALA A 2 4.81 7.58 7.58
CA ALA A 2 5.23 8.41 6.44
C ALA A 2 6.58 9.08 6.69
N ASN A 3 7.25 9.55 5.64
CA ASN A 3 8.47 10.38 5.71
C ASN A 3 9.61 9.74 6.50
N ASN A 4 10.01 8.55 6.05
CA ASN A 4 11.16 7.84 6.59
C ASN A 4 12.01 7.30 5.42
N HIS A 5 13.14 6.67 5.76
CA HIS A 5 14.04 6.05 4.78
C HIS A 5 13.85 4.53 4.74
N ILE A 6 12.61 4.04 4.93
CA ILE A 6 12.36 2.60 4.91
C ILE A 6 12.48 2.11 3.48
N GLU A 7 13.29 1.08 3.28
CA GLU A 7 13.64 0.53 1.97
C GLU A 7 13.21 -0.94 1.82
N GLY A 8 13.19 -1.41 0.57
CA GLY A 8 12.82 -2.78 0.21
C GLY A 8 11.33 -2.96 -0.07
N PRO A 9 10.87 -4.20 -0.29
CA PRO A 9 9.48 -4.45 -0.65
C PRO A 9 8.54 -4.37 0.55
N ILE A 10 7.25 -4.11 0.28
CA ILE A 10 6.21 -4.28 1.31
C ILE A 10 6.12 -5.78 1.66
N PRO A 11 6.35 -6.17 2.91
CA PRO A 11 6.46 -7.58 3.25
C PRO A 11 5.08 -8.26 3.30
N ALA A 12 5.01 -9.52 2.87
CA ALA A 12 3.76 -10.27 2.74
C ALA A 12 3.03 -10.52 4.08
N ASN A 13 3.71 -10.38 5.22
CA ASN A 13 3.09 -10.42 6.54
C ASN A 13 2.08 -9.28 6.76
N PHE A 14 2.11 -8.22 5.96
CA PHE A 14 1.09 -7.18 5.96
C PHE A 14 -0.29 -7.73 5.55
N CYS A 15 -0.34 -8.89 4.89
CA CYS A 15 -1.59 -9.58 4.58
C CYS A 15 -2.24 -10.24 5.80
N ALA A 16 -1.51 -10.37 6.91
CA ALA A 16 -2.05 -10.85 8.19
C ALA A 16 -2.53 -9.70 9.08
N LEU A 17 -2.39 -8.44 8.64
CA LEU A 17 -3.00 -7.31 9.32
C LEU A 17 -4.52 -7.45 9.21
N GLY A 18 -5.19 -7.57 10.36
CA GLY A 18 -6.64 -7.73 10.46
C GLY A 18 -7.40 -6.44 10.13
N GLU A 19 -8.24 -5.97 11.05
CA GLU A 19 -9.01 -4.74 10.84
C GLU A 19 -8.11 -3.50 10.83
N LEU A 20 -7.68 -3.12 9.64
CA LEU A 20 -6.96 -1.89 9.37
C LEU A 20 -7.85 -0.99 8.53
N TRP A 21 -8.01 0.27 8.96
CA TRP A 21 -8.84 1.27 8.27
C TRP A 21 -8.00 2.33 7.56
N PHE A 22 -6.79 2.60 8.08
CA PHE A 22 -5.85 3.59 7.55
C PHE A 22 -4.42 3.05 7.57
N LEU A 23 -3.71 3.20 6.45
CA LEU A 23 -2.27 3.00 6.34
C LEU A 23 -1.64 4.18 5.63
N ASP A 24 -0.58 4.69 6.23
CA ASP A 24 0.31 5.62 5.56
C ASP A 24 1.71 5.03 5.44
N LEU A 25 2.15 4.74 4.22
CA LEU A 25 3.54 4.38 3.89
C LEU A 25 4.19 5.43 2.98
N SER A 26 3.59 6.60 2.85
CA SER A 26 4.04 7.60 1.91
C SER A 26 5.41 8.19 2.26
N GLU A 27 6.13 8.66 1.25
CA GLU A 27 7.44 9.29 1.43
C GLU A 27 8.44 8.33 2.10
N ASN A 28 8.61 7.16 1.50
CA ASN A 28 9.63 6.16 1.85
C ASN A 28 10.32 5.67 0.56
N ASN A 29 11.19 4.68 0.69
CA ASN A 29 11.91 4.03 -0.41
C ASN A 29 11.39 2.60 -0.65
N PHE A 30 10.10 2.33 -0.40
CA PHE A 30 9.53 1.01 -0.68
C PHE A 30 9.55 0.75 -2.19
N ASN A 31 9.95 -0.46 -2.58
CA ASN A 31 10.10 -0.84 -3.98
C ASN A 31 9.38 -2.15 -4.35
N GLY A 32 9.35 -2.47 -5.64
CA GLY A 32 8.70 -3.68 -6.13
C GLY A 32 7.18 -3.64 -6.02
N LEU A 33 6.54 -4.81 -6.06
CA LEU A 33 5.08 -4.94 -6.14
C LEU A 33 4.41 -4.84 -4.76
N ILE A 34 3.20 -4.27 -4.72
CA ILE A 34 2.32 -4.38 -3.56
C ILE A 34 1.78 -5.82 -3.50
N PRO A 35 1.88 -6.54 -2.37
CA PRO A 35 1.34 -7.89 -2.25
C PRO A 35 -0.15 -7.96 -2.60
N SER A 36 -0.56 -8.92 -3.43
CA SER A 36 -1.96 -9.05 -3.88
C SER A 36 -2.95 -9.40 -2.76
N CYS A 37 -2.44 -9.89 -1.64
CA CYS A 37 -3.22 -10.15 -0.42
C CYS A 37 -3.35 -8.92 0.48
N PHE A 38 -2.76 -7.78 0.11
CA PHE A 38 -2.82 -6.52 0.84
C PHE A 38 -4.17 -5.80 0.62
N SER A 39 -5.26 -6.49 0.93
CA SER A 39 -6.62 -6.01 0.70
C SER A 39 -7.53 -6.39 1.87
N PRO A 40 -7.36 -5.78 3.06
CA PRO A 40 -8.28 -6.01 4.17
C PRO A 40 -9.67 -5.50 3.78
N GLU A 41 -10.72 -6.23 4.16
CA GLU A 41 -12.12 -5.85 3.88
C GLU A 41 -12.51 -4.52 4.58
N SER A 42 -11.86 -4.23 5.71
CA SER A 42 -12.09 -3.02 6.53
C SER A 42 -11.36 -1.76 6.01
N PHE A 43 -10.54 -1.90 4.97
CA PHE A 43 -9.54 -0.90 4.62
C PHE A 43 -10.14 0.27 3.83
N GLN A 44 -9.91 1.50 4.30
CA GLN A 44 -10.53 2.70 3.75
C GLN A 44 -9.52 3.66 3.11
N TYR A 45 -8.31 3.75 3.66
CA TYR A 45 -7.32 4.72 3.19
C TYR A 45 -5.92 4.10 3.11
N ALA A 46 -5.32 4.18 1.92
CA ALA A 46 -3.89 3.89 1.69
C ALA A 46 -3.21 5.12 1.08
N HIS A 47 -2.20 5.63 1.77
CA HIS A 47 -1.24 6.59 1.23
C HIS A 47 0.05 5.86 0.87
N LEU A 48 0.34 5.78 -0.42
CA LEU A 48 1.49 5.06 -0.97
C LEU A 48 2.38 5.96 -1.84
N GLN A 49 2.02 7.23 -2.01
CA GLN A 49 2.76 8.18 -2.84
C GLN A 49 4.21 8.36 -2.38
N LYS A 50 5.07 8.81 -3.31
CA LYS A 50 6.51 9.05 -3.04
C LYS A 50 7.19 7.78 -2.48
N ASN A 51 7.06 6.69 -3.23
CA ASN A 51 7.81 5.44 -3.09
C ASN A 51 8.26 4.99 -4.49
N GLU A 52 9.00 3.89 -4.57
CA GLU A 52 9.45 3.22 -5.80
C GLU A 52 8.62 1.96 -6.10
N LEU A 53 7.36 1.95 -5.65
CA LEU A 53 6.43 0.83 -5.86
C LEU A 53 6.05 0.70 -7.33
N GLU A 54 6.03 -0.53 -7.82
CA GLU A 54 5.75 -0.91 -9.19
C GLU A 54 4.42 -1.65 -9.32
N GLY A 55 3.93 -1.74 -10.56
CA GLY A 55 2.76 -2.54 -10.91
C GLY A 55 1.40 -1.87 -10.64
N PRO A 56 0.30 -2.55 -11.01
CA PRO A 56 -1.03 -1.98 -10.95
C PRO A 56 -1.59 -2.00 -9.52
N VAL A 57 -1.71 -0.81 -8.92
CA VAL A 57 -2.37 -0.59 -7.62
C VAL A 57 -3.76 -1.24 -7.55
N LYS A 58 -4.51 -1.22 -8.66
CA LYS A 58 -5.87 -1.80 -8.72
C LYS A 58 -5.91 -3.29 -8.39
N GLU A 59 -4.88 -4.05 -8.76
CA GLU A 59 -4.87 -5.50 -8.52
C GLU A 59 -4.61 -5.81 -7.05
N ALA A 60 -3.66 -5.09 -6.44
CA ALA A 60 -3.29 -5.25 -5.04
C ALA A 60 -4.46 -5.02 -4.06
N PHE A 61 -5.41 -4.18 -4.45
CA PHE A 61 -6.55 -3.80 -3.62
C PHE A 61 -7.92 -4.26 -4.17
N SER A 62 -7.91 -5.21 -5.10
CA SER A 62 -9.11 -5.67 -5.82
C SER A 62 -10.23 -6.22 -4.91
N LYS A 63 -9.91 -6.63 -3.68
CA LYS A 63 -10.89 -7.16 -2.71
C LYS A 63 -11.45 -6.11 -1.76
N SER A 64 -10.86 -4.91 -1.70
CA SER A 64 -11.26 -3.87 -0.77
C SER A 64 -12.40 -3.05 -1.40
N THR A 65 -13.61 -3.22 -0.87
CA THR A 65 -14.83 -2.57 -1.38
C THR A 65 -14.99 -1.12 -0.93
N ARG A 66 -14.22 -0.69 0.08
CA ARG A 66 -14.30 0.63 0.71
C ARG A 66 -13.04 1.47 0.53
N LEU A 67 -12.06 0.98 -0.23
CA LEU A 67 -10.77 1.64 -0.34
C LEU A 67 -10.84 2.91 -1.20
N VAL A 68 -10.30 3.98 -0.63
CA VAL A 68 -9.95 5.22 -1.30
C VAL A 68 -8.43 5.34 -1.25
N THR A 69 -7.76 5.15 -2.38
CA THR A 69 -6.30 5.23 -2.46
C THR A 69 -5.86 6.59 -2.95
N VAL A 70 -4.87 7.19 -2.28
CA VAL A 70 -4.14 8.35 -2.79
C VAL A 70 -2.80 7.84 -3.31
N THR A 71 -2.74 7.47 -4.59
CA THR A 71 -1.48 7.18 -5.26
C THR A 71 -1.14 8.28 -6.23
N ARG A 72 0.05 8.85 -6.10
CA ARG A 72 0.68 9.59 -7.20
C ARG A 72 1.78 8.71 -7.76
N GLN A 73 1.48 8.01 -8.85
CA GLN A 73 2.53 7.38 -9.65
C GLN A 73 3.27 8.49 -10.38
N LYS A 74 4.61 8.54 -10.27
CA LYS A 74 5.42 9.23 -11.27
C LYS A 74 5.28 8.39 -12.55
N LEU A 75 4.85 9.04 -13.63
CA LEU A 75 4.99 8.50 -14.99
C LEU A 75 6.46 8.25 -15.30
#